data_AF-A0A1F3T209-F1
#
_entry.id   AF-A0A1F3T209-F1
#
_cell.length_a   1.000
_cell.length_b   1.000
_cell.length_c   1.000
_cell.angle_alpha   90.00
_cell.angle_beta   90.00
_cell.angle_gamma   90.00
#
_symmetry.space_group_name_H-M   'P 1'
#
loop_
_entity.id
_entity.type
_entity.pdbx_description
1 polymer ?
#
loop_
_entity_poly.entity_id
_entity_poly.type
_entity_poly.pdbx_seq_one_letter_code
_entity_poly.pdbx_strand_id
1 'polypeptide(L)'
;MKREDNMSKPNLKPVPLRPVESYERPNGVGSRTPNHSGPIVRRVRHPYAIGALAGILGAAVMTLVELVAQFSMGSPLSLELLLGSIFTGRTDASAWVLGFLWHLANGALFGLVYSIIFRNIFRADATLGLGFGVVHWVIGGILVGAFSAMNPFIPALLPPAGFFAAGYGIGPALQLLLMHLIFGAIVGSAYRASGVAQVPSRVAQFDERRRAA
;
A
#
# COMPACT_ATOMS: atom_id res chain seq x y z
N MET A 1 14.76 58.86 8.09
CA MET A 1 13.33 59.17 8.24
C MET A 1 12.75 58.16 9.22
N LYS A 2 12.64 58.52 10.51
CA LYS A 2 12.19 57.64 11.61
C LYS A 2 10.67 57.77 11.73
N ARG A 3 9.92 56.67 11.57
CA ARG A 3 8.49 56.58 11.91
C ARG A 3 8.38 56.00 13.31
N GLU A 4 7.92 56.82 14.25
CA GLU A 4 7.56 56.42 15.60
C GLU A 4 6.07 56.03 15.57
N ASP A 5 5.80 54.74 15.62
CA ASP A 5 4.44 54.22 15.63
C ASP A 5 3.88 54.29 17.05
N ASN A 6 3.04 55.30 17.27
CA ASN A 6 2.28 55.58 18.48
C ASN A 6 1.18 54.53 18.70
N MET A 7 1.50 53.44 19.41
CA MET A 7 0.52 52.44 19.84
C MET A 7 -0.29 52.96 21.04
N SER A 8 -1.46 53.54 20.76
CA SER A 8 -2.45 53.85 21.79
C SER A 8 -2.98 52.55 22.40
N LYS A 9 -2.82 52.35 23.71
CA LYS A 9 -3.34 51.18 24.42
C LYS A 9 -4.88 51.20 24.43
N PRO A 10 -5.56 50.11 24.07
CA PRO A 10 -7.01 50.06 24.10
C PRO A 10 -7.53 50.14 25.54
N ASN A 11 -8.45 51.09 25.77
CA ASN A 11 -9.14 51.29 27.03
C ASN A 11 -10.25 50.24 27.18
N LEU A 12 -9.90 49.09 27.78
CA LEU A 12 -10.85 48.02 28.07
C LEU A 12 -11.62 48.36 29.35
N LYS A 13 -12.89 48.72 29.20
CA LYS A 13 -13.82 48.85 30.33
C LYS A 13 -14.02 47.46 30.97
N PRO A 14 -13.98 47.34 32.31
CA PRO A 14 -14.20 46.07 32.99
C PRO A 14 -15.65 45.59 32.72
N VAL A 15 -15.77 44.40 32.14
CA VAL A 15 -17.06 43.72 31.96
C VAL A 15 -17.50 43.19 33.33
N PRO A 16 -18.69 43.54 33.82
CA PRO A 16 -19.19 43.02 35.09
C PRO A 16 -19.38 41.50 34.99
N LEU A 17 -18.75 40.78 35.92
CA LEU A 17 -18.90 39.34 36.05
C LEU A 17 -20.36 39.04 36.43
N ARG A 18 -21.07 38.32 35.56
CA ARG A 18 -22.41 37.81 35.88
C ARG A 18 -22.29 36.83 37.04
N PRO A 19 -23.20 36.88 38.04
CA PRO A 19 -23.29 35.87 39.09
C PRO A 19 -23.40 34.49 38.45
N VAL A 20 -22.57 33.55 38.92
CA VAL A 20 -22.63 32.16 38.47
C VAL A 20 -23.91 31.58 39.07
N GLU A 21 -24.95 31.50 38.24
CA GLU A 21 -26.19 30.84 38.59
C GLU A 21 -25.87 29.39 38.90
N SER A 22 -25.95 29.03 40.18
CA SER A 22 -25.69 27.68 40.66
C SER A 22 -26.72 26.77 40.01
N TYR A 23 -26.27 25.99 39.03
CA TYR A 23 -27.08 25.00 38.35
C TYR A 23 -27.48 23.92 39.37
N GLU A 24 -28.64 24.11 40.02
CA GLU A 24 -29.29 23.05 40.77
C GLU A 24 -29.57 21.92 39.78
N ARG A 25 -28.84 20.82 39.93
CA ARG A 25 -29.06 19.62 39.13
C ARG A 25 -30.46 19.10 39.44
N PRO A 26 -31.31 18.88 38.43
CA PRO A 26 -32.59 18.23 38.64
C PRO A 26 -32.31 16.80 39.14
N ASN A 27 -32.58 16.57 40.42
CA ASN A 27 -32.57 15.23 41.02
C ASN A 27 -33.77 14.46 40.45
N GLY A 28 -33.61 13.77 39.32
CA GLY A 28 -34.74 13.02 38.78
C GLY A 28 -34.65 12.41 37.39
N VAL A 29 -33.46 12.16 36.83
CA VAL A 29 -33.35 11.37 35.58
C VAL A 29 -32.52 10.14 35.87
N GLY A 30 -33.21 9.00 35.94
CA GLY A 30 -32.60 7.70 36.17
C GLY A 30 -31.40 7.50 35.24
N SER A 31 -30.27 7.12 35.83
CA SER A 31 -29.05 6.74 35.15
C SER A 31 -29.26 5.47 34.34
N ARG A 32 -29.99 5.57 33.22
CA ARG A 32 -29.74 4.69 32.09
C ARG A 32 -28.37 5.08 31.58
N THR A 33 -27.36 4.38 32.08
CA THR A 33 -26.04 4.38 31.44
C THR A 33 -26.30 4.17 29.95
N PRO A 34 -25.94 5.12 29.07
CA PRO A 34 -26.06 4.88 27.65
C PRO A 34 -25.23 3.63 27.37
N ASN A 35 -25.90 2.57 26.94
CA ASN A 35 -25.28 1.33 26.52
C ASN A 35 -24.32 1.72 25.38
N HIS A 36 -23.04 1.96 25.72
CA HIS A 36 -21.97 2.28 24.78
C HIS A 36 -21.55 1.00 24.05
N SER A 37 -22.51 0.24 23.55
CA SER A 37 -22.35 -0.72 22.46
C SER A 37 -22.18 0.03 21.13
N GLY A 38 -21.35 1.08 21.13
CA GLY A 38 -20.78 1.59 19.88
C GLY A 38 -19.94 0.46 19.27
N PRO A 39 -19.88 0.36 17.93
CA PRO A 39 -19.08 -0.68 17.28
C PRO A 39 -17.66 -0.60 17.84
N ILE A 40 -17.17 -1.71 18.38
CA ILE A 40 -15.79 -1.82 18.87
C ILE A 40 -14.89 -1.59 17.65
N VAL A 41 -14.41 -0.35 17.50
CA VAL A 41 -13.44 -0.01 16.45
C VAL A 41 -12.13 -0.68 16.85
N ARG A 42 -11.94 -1.91 16.38
CA ARG A 42 -10.76 -2.71 16.66
C ARG A 42 -9.56 -1.99 16.04
N ARG A 43 -8.80 -1.27 16.87
CA ARG A 43 -7.63 -0.52 16.42
C ARG A 43 -6.59 -1.50 15.88
N VAL A 44 -6.44 -1.55 14.56
CA VAL A 44 -5.35 -2.27 13.92
C VAL A 44 -4.05 -1.56 14.27
N ARG A 45 -3.20 -2.21 15.06
CA ARG A 45 -1.94 -1.61 15.56
C ARG A 45 -0.90 -1.39 14.45
N HIS A 46 -0.96 -2.18 13.37
CA HIS A 46 0.06 -2.18 12.30
C HIS A 46 -0.55 -2.22 10.89
N PRO A 47 -1.12 -1.10 10.40
CA PRO A 47 -1.75 -1.03 9.09
C PRO A 47 -0.80 -1.32 7.92
N TYR A 48 0.50 -1.00 8.08
CA TYR A 48 1.52 -1.26 7.07
C TYR A 48 1.95 -2.74 7.03
N ALA A 49 1.91 -3.45 8.17
CA ALA A 49 2.27 -4.86 8.22
C ALA A 49 1.29 -5.71 7.40
N ILE A 50 0.00 -5.38 7.43
CA ILE A 50 -1.02 -6.03 6.57
C ILE A 50 -0.68 -5.85 5.10
N GLY A 51 -0.28 -4.64 4.71
CA GLY A 51 0.21 -4.33 3.37
C GLY A 51 1.35 -5.21 2.92
N ALA A 52 2.41 -5.24 3.72
CA ALA A 52 3.59 -6.04 3.44
C ALA A 52 3.25 -7.53 3.31
N LEU A 53 2.46 -8.08 4.24
CA LEU A 53 2.04 -9.48 4.21
C LEU A 53 1.15 -9.80 3.00
N ALA A 54 0.23 -8.91 2.63
CA ALA A 54 -0.59 -9.06 1.43
C ALA A 54 0.28 -9.00 0.16
N GLY A 55 1.31 -8.17 0.15
CA GLY A 55 2.29 -8.10 -0.93
C GLY A 55 3.14 -9.37 -1.06
N ILE A 56 3.62 -9.93 0.06
CA ILE A 56 4.31 -11.24 0.08
C ILE A 56 3.40 -12.33 -0.48
N LEU A 57 2.14 -12.38 -0.01
CA LEU A 57 1.16 -13.33 -0.50
C LEU A 57 0.90 -13.15 -2.00
N GLY A 58 0.75 -11.91 -2.47
CA GLY A 58 0.58 -11.59 -3.87
C GLY A 58 1.75 -12.09 -4.72
N ALA A 59 2.99 -11.82 -4.31
CA ALA A 59 4.19 -12.27 -5.02
C ALA A 59 4.32 -13.80 -5.05
N ALA A 60 3.99 -14.48 -3.93
CA ALA A 60 3.96 -15.94 -3.88
C ALA A 60 2.90 -16.52 -4.84
N VAL A 61 1.72 -15.91 -4.94
CA VAL A 61 0.69 -16.31 -5.90
C VAL A 61 1.14 -16.04 -7.34
N MET A 62 1.81 -14.93 -7.62
CA MET A 62 2.39 -14.68 -8.95
C MET A 62 3.39 -15.77 -9.34
N THR A 63 4.31 -16.11 -8.43
CA THR A 63 5.29 -17.19 -8.63
C THR A 63 4.57 -18.52 -8.93
N LEU A 64 3.49 -18.83 -8.21
CA LEU A 64 2.71 -20.04 -8.45
C LEU A 64 2.04 -20.03 -9.83
N VAL A 65 1.42 -18.91 -10.23
CA VAL A 65 0.85 -18.75 -11.58
C VAL A 65 1.93 -18.92 -12.64
N GLU A 66 3.15 -18.49 -12.36
CA GLU A 66 4.29 -18.59 -13.26
C GLU A 66 4.74 -20.03 -13.46
N LEU A 67 4.91 -20.76 -12.36
CA LEU A 67 5.21 -22.19 -12.40
C LEU A 67 4.12 -22.95 -13.16
N VAL A 68 2.84 -22.65 -12.89
CA VAL A 68 1.73 -23.26 -13.64
C VAL A 68 1.85 -22.94 -15.13
N ALA A 69 2.13 -21.70 -15.52
CA ALA A 69 2.32 -21.32 -16.91
C ALA A 69 3.53 -22.00 -17.57
N GLN A 70 4.63 -22.18 -16.84
CA GLN A 70 5.81 -22.91 -17.33
C GLN A 70 5.45 -24.38 -17.60
N PHE A 71 4.80 -25.06 -16.65
CA PHE A 71 4.48 -26.48 -16.78
C PHE A 71 3.31 -26.79 -17.73
N SER A 72 2.29 -25.92 -17.80
CA SER A 72 1.08 -26.19 -18.59
C SER A 72 1.10 -25.58 -19.98
N MET A 73 1.77 -24.44 -20.16
CA MET A 73 1.77 -23.67 -21.41
C MET A 73 3.16 -23.51 -22.03
N GLY A 74 4.22 -24.04 -21.39
CA GLY A 74 5.59 -23.93 -21.89
C GLY A 74 6.14 -22.51 -21.87
N SER A 75 5.65 -21.66 -20.97
CA SER A 75 6.15 -20.28 -20.87
C SER A 75 7.64 -20.26 -20.54
N PRO A 76 8.49 -19.53 -21.29
CA PRO A 76 9.92 -19.42 -20.99
C PRO A 76 10.22 -18.39 -19.89
N LEU A 77 9.21 -17.66 -19.42
CA LEU A 77 9.38 -16.64 -18.39
C LEU A 77 9.70 -17.29 -17.05
N SER A 78 10.89 -17.01 -16.52
CA SER A 78 11.28 -17.25 -15.13
C SER A 78 11.82 -15.96 -14.49
N LEU A 79 10.96 -15.22 -13.80
CA LEU A 79 11.32 -14.00 -13.07
C LEU A 79 12.28 -14.31 -11.93
N GLU A 80 12.09 -15.43 -11.24
CA GLU A 80 12.95 -15.85 -10.14
C GLU A 80 14.36 -16.20 -10.64
N LEU A 81 14.50 -16.93 -11.75
CA LEU A 81 15.84 -17.15 -12.33
C LEU A 81 16.47 -15.86 -12.85
N LEU A 82 15.68 -14.98 -13.48
CA LEU A 82 16.20 -13.69 -13.95
C LEU A 82 16.75 -12.85 -12.77
N LEU A 83 15.99 -12.73 -11.68
CA LEU A 83 16.40 -11.97 -10.50
C LEU A 83 17.57 -12.64 -9.77
N GLY A 84 17.52 -13.96 -9.59
CA GLY A 84 18.54 -14.70 -8.87
C GLY A 84 19.87 -14.82 -9.60
N SER A 85 19.85 -14.91 -10.93
CA SER A 85 21.06 -15.04 -11.74
C SER A 85 21.93 -13.77 -11.70
N ILE A 86 21.36 -12.59 -11.48
CA ILE A 86 22.12 -11.35 -11.29
C ILE A 86 23.08 -11.46 -10.10
N PHE A 87 22.64 -12.10 -9.02
CA PHE A 87 23.44 -12.24 -7.80
C PHE A 87 24.33 -13.46 -7.79
N THR A 88 23.92 -14.54 -8.45
CA THR A 88 24.57 -15.86 -8.33
C THR A 88 25.42 -16.25 -9.53
N GLY A 89 25.23 -15.58 -10.67
CA GLY A 89 25.89 -15.90 -11.94
C GLY A 89 25.61 -17.30 -12.49
N ARG A 90 24.47 -17.88 -12.11
CA ARG A 90 24.05 -19.24 -12.49
C ARG A 90 22.54 -19.31 -12.64
N THR A 91 22.06 -20.44 -13.16
CA THR A 91 20.63 -20.70 -13.42
C THR A 91 20.15 -22.00 -12.77
N ASP A 92 20.75 -22.36 -11.64
CA ASP A 92 20.39 -23.55 -10.88
C ASP A 92 19.28 -23.27 -9.85
N ALA A 93 18.91 -24.28 -9.07
CA ALA A 93 17.90 -24.17 -8.02
C ALA A 93 18.25 -23.10 -6.97
N SER A 94 19.54 -22.84 -6.71
CA SER A 94 19.97 -21.82 -5.74
C SER A 94 19.71 -20.41 -6.25
N ALA A 95 19.93 -20.17 -7.56
CA ALA A 95 19.55 -18.92 -8.21
C ALA A 95 18.04 -18.72 -8.13
N TRP A 96 17.25 -19.75 -8.46
CA TRP A 96 15.78 -19.66 -8.38
C TRP A 96 15.31 -19.32 -6.97
N VAL A 97 15.82 -20.00 -5.94
CA VAL A 97 15.43 -19.73 -4.53
C VAL A 97 15.80 -18.31 -4.11
N LEU A 98 16.99 -17.82 -4.46
CA LEU A 98 17.39 -16.46 -4.12
C LEU A 98 16.52 -15.42 -4.85
N GLY A 99 16.22 -15.65 -6.12
CA GLY A 99 15.33 -14.80 -6.89
C GLY A 99 13.89 -14.82 -6.37
N PHE A 100 13.39 -15.97 -5.93
CA PHE A 100 12.10 -16.08 -5.27
C PHE A 100 12.05 -15.27 -3.97
N LEU A 101 13.06 -15.39 -3.10
CA LEU A 101 13.15 -14.59 -1.88
C LEU A 101 13.21 -13.09 -2.19
N TRP A 102 13.96 -12.69 -3.22
CA TRP A 102 14.01 -11.33 -3.69
C TRP A 102 12.64 -10.86 -4.23
N HIS A 103 11.93 -11.72 -4.96
CA HIS A 103 10.58 -11.44 -5.45
C HIS A 103 9.59 -11.23 -4.28
N LEU A 104 9.64 -12.07 -3.25
CA LEU A 104 8.84 -11.89 -2.03
C LEU A 104 9.16 -10.58 -1.30
N ALA A 105 10.45 -10.23 -1.19
CA ALA A 105 10.88 -8.97 -0.58
C ALA A 105 10.36 -7.74 -1.35
N ASN A 106 10.40 -7.78 -2.68
CA ASN A 106 9.78 -6.77 -3.53
C ASN A 106 8.26 -6.75 -3.36
N GLY A 107 7.62 -7.93 -3.27
CA GLY A 107 6.20 -8.05 -2.94
C GLY A 107 5.83 -7.31 -1.67
N ALA A 108 6.58 -7.52 -0.58
CA ALA A 108 6.42 -6.77 0.67
C ALA A 108 6.56 -5.25 0.45
N LEU A 109 7.60 -4.81 -0.27
CA LEU A 109 7.86 -3.40 -0.55
C LEU A 109 6.70 -2.76 -1.32
N PHE A 110 6.24 -3.37 -2.41
CA PHE A 110 5.12 -2.86 -3.19
C PHE A 110 3.80 -2.92 -2.41
N GLY A 111 3.58 -3.96 -1.59
CA GLY A 111 2.44 -4.04 -0.68
C GLY A 111 2.40 -2.90 0.35
N LEU A 112 3.57 -2.45 0.83
CA LEU A 112 3.70 -1.25 1.69
C LEU A 112 3.32 0.02 0.92
N VAL A 113 3.80 0.18 -0.31
CA VAL A 113 3.46 1.33 -1.17
C VAL A 113 1.95 1.40 -1.42
N TYR A 114 1.32 0.28 -1.79
CA TYR A 114 -0.14 0.19 -1.94
C TYR A 114 -0.87 0.62 -0.68
N SER A 115 -0.40 0.18 0.48
CA SER A 115 -1.00 0.51 1.78
C SER A 115 -0.92 1.99 2.11
N ILE A 116 0.21 2.64 1.80
CA ILE A 116 0.37 4.09 1.95
C ILE A 116 -0.66 4.80 1.07
N ILE A 117 -0.78 4.40 -0.19
CA ILE A 117 -1.71 5.02 -1.14
C ILE A 117 -3.16 4.84 -0.70
N PHE A 118 -3.59 3.61 -0.39
CA PHE A 118 -4.95 3.30 0.05
C PHE A 118 -5.38 4.07 1.30
N ARG A 119 -4.45 4.30 2.23
CA ARG A 119 -4.72 5.11 3.42
C ARG A 119 -4.88 6.59 3.10
N ASN A 120 -4.09 7.12 2.18
CA ASN A 120 -4.17 8.54 1.81
C ASN A 120 -5.47 8.86 1.06
N ILE A 121 -6.03 7.90 0.32
CA ILE A 121 -7.29 8.07 -0.42
C ILE A 121 -8.51 7.48 0.31
N PHE A 122 -8.31 6.97 1.53
CA PHE A 122 -9.33 6.34 2.38
C PHE A 122 -10.16 5.25 1.69
N ARG A 123 -9.56 4.52 0.76
CA ARG A 123 -10.24 3.52 -0.07
C ARG A 123 -9.29 2.40 -0.44
N ALA A 124 -9.77 1.18 -0.27
CA ALA A 124 -9.14 -0.04 -0.78
C ALA A 124 -10.23 -1.01 -1.22
N ASP A 125 -10.09 -1.59 -2.40
CA ASP A 125 -10.93 -2.65 -2.92
C ASP A 125 -10.18 -3.37 -4.06
N ALA A 126 -10.73 -4.51 -4.52
CA ALA A 126 -10.13 -5.29 -5.59
C ALA A 126 -10.00 -4.49 -6.90
N THR A 127 -11.00 -3.69 -7.25
CA THR A 127 -11.03 -2.90 -8.49
C THR A 127 -9.94 -1.84 -8.50
N LEU A 128 -9.79 -1.12 -7.40
CA LEU A 128 -8.72 -0.15 -7.22
C LEU A 128 -7.35 -0.85 -7.21
N GLY A 129 -7.27 -2.02 -6.59
CA GLY A 129 -6.12 -2.91 -6.62
C GLY A 129 -5.71 -3.31 -8.04
N LEU A 130 -6.66 -3.69 -8.89
CA LEU A 130 -6.44 -3.99 -10.32
C LEU A 130 -5.88 -2.78 -11.06
N GLY A 131 -6.43 -1.59 -10.83
CA GLY A 131 -5.93 -0.35 -11.42
C GLY A 131 -4.47 -0.06 -11.05
N PHE A 132 -4.11 -0.21 -9.77
CA PHE A 132 -2.70 -0.12 -9.37
C PHE A 132 -1.86 -1.28 -9.90
N GLY A 133 -2.45 -2.46 -10.10
CA GLY A 133 -1.81 -3.60 -10.77
C GLY A 133 -1.30 -3.25 -12.17
N VAL A 134 -2.03 -2.43 -12.93
CA VAL A 134 -1.56 -1.92 -14.24
C VAL A 134 -0.35 -1.01 -14.08
N VAL A 135 -0.38 -0.08 -13.12
CA VAL A 135 0.77 0.81 -12.84
C VAL A 135 1.98 -0.01 -12.40
N HIS A 136 1.76 -0.98 -11.53
CA HIS A 136 2.80 -1.89 -11.06
C HIS A 136 3.35 -2.75 -12.21
N TRP A 137 2.51 -3.22 -13.13
CA TRP A 137 2.95 -3.91 -14.34
C TRP A 137 3.83 -3.02 -15.23
N VAL A 138 3.49 -1.74 -15.41
CA VAL A 138 4.35 -0.81 -16.16
C VAL A 138 5.73 -0.69 -15.52
N ILE A 139 5.78 -0.51 -14.19
CA ILE A 139 7.04 -0.42 -13.45
C ILE A 139 7.80 -1.75 -13.54
N GLY A 140 7.13 -2.87 -13.26
CA GLY A 140 7.72 -4.21 -13.30
C GLY A 140 8.23 -4.58 -14.69
N GLY A 141 7.49 -4.28 -15.75
CA GLY A 141 7.91 -4.51 -17.13
C GLY A 141 9.15 -3.69 -17.53
N ILE A 142 9.25 -2.44 -17.05
CA ILE A 142 10.46 -1.63 -17.21
C ILE A 142 11.64 -2.24 -16.46
N LEU A 143 11.43 -2.65 -15.21
CA LEU A 143 12.45 -3.25 -14.38
C LEU A 143 12.93 -4.60 -14.92
N VAL A 144 12.05 -5.45 -15.45
CA VAL A 144 12.41 -6.71 -16.13
C VAL A 144 13.36 -6.44 -17.29
N GLY A 145 13.06 -5.44 -18.12
CA GLY A 145 13.94 -5.04 -19.23
C GLY A 145 15.28 -4.52 -18.75
N ALA A 146 15.28 -3.65 -17.75
CA ALA A 146 16.51 -3.10 -17.16
C ALA A 146 17.37 -4.20 -16.53
N PHE A 147 16.79 -5.09 -15.72
CA PHE A 147 17.49 -6.22 -15.13
C PHE A 147 18.02 -7.18 -16.18
N SER A 148 17.26 -7.43 -17.25
CA SER A 148 17.73 -8.23 -18.38
C SER A 148 18.94 -7.60 -19.09
N ALA A 149 18.99 -6.28 -19.21
CA ALA A 149 20.10 -5.57 -19.85
C ALA A 149 21.34 -5.44 -18.95
N MET A 150 21.14 -5.35 -17.63
CA MET A 150 22.24 -5.26 -16.65
C MET A 150 22.82 -6.62 -16.27
N ASN A 151 22.14 -7.73 -16.57
CA ASN A 151 22.59 -9.06 -16.21
C ASN A 151 23.74 -9.51 -17.14
N PRO A 152 24.99 -9.60 -16.66
CA PRO A 152 26.14 -9.93 -17.51
C PRO A 152 26.11 -11.37 -18.01
N PHE A 153 25.22 -12.20 -17.46
CA PHE A 153 25.04 -13.59 -17.84
C PHE A 153 23.94 -13.78 -18.90
N ILE A 154 23.34 -12.70 -19.38
CA ILE A 154 22.45 -12.69 -20.55
C ILE A 154 23.25 -12.16 -21.76
N PRO A 155 23.26 -12.86 -22.92
CA PRO A 155 22.45 -14.04 -23.26
C PRO A 155 23.11 -15.39 -22.94
N ALA A 156 24.25 -15.40 -22.25
CA ALA A 156 25.07 -16.61 -22.05
C ALA A 156 24.34 -17.77 -21.35
N LEU A 157 23.45 -17.47 -20.39
CA LEU A 157 22.73 -18.46 -19.60
C LEU A 157 21.20 -18.41 -19.78
N LEU A 158 20.64 -17.26 -20.14
CA LEU A 158 19.20 -17.05 -20.38
C LEU A 158 19.02 -16.15 -21.59
N PRO A 159 17.99 -16.36 -22.43
CA PRO A 159 17.67 -15.40 -23.47
C PRO A 159 17.23 -14.06 -22.85
N PRO A 160 17.47 -12.92 -23.52
CA PRO A 160 17.10 -11.63 -22.98
C PRO A 160 15.57 -11.49 -22.90
N ALA A 161 15.05 -11.32 -21.68
CA ALA A 161 13.62 -11.12 -21.46
C ALA A 161 13.13 -9.82 -22.11
N GLY A 162 13.96 -8.77 -22.13
CA GLY A 162 13.59 -7.45 -22.65
C GLY A 162 12.49 -6.75 -21.83
N PHE A 163 12.12 -5.54 -22.24
CA PHE A 163 11.06 -4.78 -21.59
C PHE A 163 9.74 -5.55 -21.64
N PHE A 164 9.02 -5.60 -20.52
CA PHE A 164 7.76 -6.34 -20.39
C PHE A 164 7.85 -7.83 -20.70
N ALA A 165 9.05 -8.44 -20.63
CA ALA A 165 9.29 -9.81 -21.10
C ALA A 165 9.04 -10.03 -22.62
N ALA A 166 9.01 -8.95 -23.40
CA ALA A 166 8.70 -9.00 -24.83
C ALA A 166 9.74 -9.75 -25.69
N GLY A 167 10.96 -9.94 -25.18
CA GLY A 167 11.99 -10.77 -25.82
C GLY A 167 11.61 -12.25 -25.92
N TYR A 168 10.63 -12.69 -25.12
CA TYR A 168 10.03 -14.02 -25.20
C TYR A 168 8.72 -14.06 -26.03
N GLY A 169 8.33 -12.93 -26.64
CA GLY A 169 7.08 -12.77 -27.39
C GLY A 169 5.92 -12.24 -26.56
N ILE A 170 4.75 -12.14 -27.20
CA ILE A 170 3.56 -11.49 -26.62
C ILE A 170 2.94 -12.29 -25.45
N GLY A 171 3.05 -13.62 -25.47
CA GLY A 171 2.49 -14.48 -24.43
C GLY A 171 3.03 -14.15 -23.03
N PRO A 172 4.36 -14.21 -22.81
CA PRO A 172 4.99 -13.80 -21.55
C PRO A 172 4.71 -12.36 -21.13
N ALA A 173 4.55 -11.42 -22.07
CA ALA A 173 4.19 -10.04 -21.75
C ALA A 173 2.76 -9.93 -21.18
N LEU A 174 1.81 -10.68 -21.76
CA LEU A 174 0.44 -10.78 -21.25
C LEU A 174 0.39 -11.56 -19.92
N GLN A 175 1.21 -12.60 -19.77
CA GLN A 175 1.37 -13.31 -18.51
C GLN A 175 1.86 -12.38 -17.39
N LEU A 176 2.87 -11.55 -17.68
CA LEU A 176 3.37 -10.54 -16.74
C LEU A 176 2.27 -9.57 -16.32
N LEU A 177 1.47 -9.07 -17.27
CA LEU A 177 0.31 -8.21 -16.98
C LEU A 177 -0.70 -8.92 -16.06
N LEU A 178 -1.12 -10.13 -16.42
CA LEU A 178 -2.09 -10.92 -15.67
C LEU A 178 -1.65 -11.11 -14.21
N MET A 179 -0.38 -11.46 -13.99
CA MET A 179 0.16 -11.66 -12.65
C MET A 179 0.11 -10.39 -11.81
N HIS A 180 0.44 -9.23 -12.39
CA HIS A 180 0.38 -7.96 -11.67
C HIS A 180 -1.06 -7.51 -11.37
N LEU A 181 -2.01 -7.85 -12.24
CA LEU A 181 -3.44 -7.66 -11.96
C LEU A 181 -3.88 -8.53 -10.77
N ILE A 182 -3.50 -9.81 -10.76
CA ILE A 182 -3.78 -10.74 -9.64
C ILE A 182 -3.17 -10.21 -8.34
N PHE A 183 -1.90 -9.79 -8.37
CA PHE A 183 -1.24 -9.15 -7.23
C PHE A 183 -2.03 -7.94 -6.72
N GLY A 184 -2.40 -7.03 -7.61
CA GLY A 184 -3.16 -5.83 -7.26
C GLY A 184 -4.50 -6.15 -6.62
N ALA A 185 -5.24 -7.12 -7.20
CA ALA A 185 -6.51 -7.59 -6.66
C ALA A 185 -6.37 -8.22 -5.26
N ILE A 186 -5.33 -9.03 -5.03
CA ILE A 186 -5.02 -9.63 -3.72
C ILE A 186 -4.74 -8.55 -2.70
N VAL A 187 -3.84 -7.62 -2.99
CA VAL A 187 -3.46 -6.54 -2.06
C VAL A 187 -4.65 -5.64 -1.75
N GLY A 188 -5.40 -5.21 -2.78
CA GLY A 188 -6.59 -4.38 -2.61
C GLY A 188 -7.67 -5.05 -1.75
N SER A 189 -7.93 -6.34 -1.98
CA SER A 189 -8.91 -7.13 -1.22
C SER A 189 -8.49 -7.37 0.22
N ALA A 190 -7.24 -7.79 0.44
CA ALA A 190 -6.70 -8.04 1.77
C ALA A 190 -6.67 -6.75 2.61
N TYR A 191 -6.27 -5.64 1.99
CA TYR A 191 -6.24 -4.35 2.67
C TYR A 191 -7.65 -3.87 3.04
N ARG A 192 -8.63 -4.04 2.15
CA ARG A 192 -10.05 -3.76 2.43
C ARG A 192 -10.58 -4.60 3.58
N ALA A 193 -10.32 -5.91 3.55
CA ALA A 193 -10.80 -6.85 4.57
C ALA A 193 -10.28 -6.51 5.98
N SER A 194 -9.13 -5.83 6.07
CA SER A 194 -8.59 -5.38 7.35
C SER A 194 -9.32 -4.19 7.98
N GLY A 195 -10.17 -3.48 7.23
CA GLY A 195 -10.89 -2.28 7.69
C GLY A 195 -10.00 -1.04 7.87
N VAL A 196 -8.69 -1.13 7.61
CA VAL A 196 -7.72 -0.05 7.84
C VAL A 196 -7.96 1.17 6.96
N ALA A 197 -8.28 0.96 5.68
CA ALA A 197 -8.40 2.05 4.71
C ALA A 197 -9.59 3.00 4.99
N GLN A 198 -10.59 2.56 5.75
CA GLN A 198 -11.87 3.27 5.89
C GLN A 198 -11.91 4.26 7.07
N VAL A 199 -10.82 4.37 7.85
CA VAL A 199 -10.80 5.20 9.06
C VAL A 199 -10.15 6.55 8.75
N PRO A 200 -10.89 7.69 8.82
CA PRO A 200 -10.30 9.02 8.71
C PRO A 200 -9.17 9.20 9.73
N SER A 201 -8.09 9.86 9.34
CA SER A 201 -6.99 10.12 10.27
C SER A 201 -7.50 10.92 11.48
N ARG A 202 -6.95 10.65 12.67
CA ARG A 202 -7.28 11.42 13.89
C ARG A 202 -7.07 12.93 13.72
N VAL A 203 -6.15 13.32 12.84
CA VAL A 203 -5.90 14.72 12.48
C VAL A 203 -7.10 15.31 11.74
N ALA A 204 -7.63 14.60 10.74
CA ALA A 204 -8.85 15.02 10.04
C ALA A 204 -10.05 15.15 11.01
N GLN A 205 -10.21 14.20 11.94
CA GLN A 205 -11.26 14.27 12.96
C GLN A 205 -11.07 15.43 13.96
N PHE A 206 -9.83 15.79 14.27
CA PHE A 206 -9.52 16.89 15.19
C PHE A 206 -9.76 18.25 14.52
N ASP A 207 -9.38 18.39 13.25
CA ASP A 207 -9.63 19.61 12.47
C ASP A 207 -11.12 19.86 12.25
N GLU A 208 -11.92 18.83 11.97
CA GLU A 208 -13.38 18.96 11.91
C GLU A 208 -13.97 19.45 13.23
N ARG A 209 -13.50 18.90 14.36
CA ARG A 209 -13.94 19.35 15.69
C ARG A 209 -13.55 20.79 15.99
N ARG A 210 -12.38 21.25 15.53
CA ARG A 210 -11.97 22.67 15.64
C ARG A 210 -12.80 23.60 14.75
N ARG A 211 -13.22 23.14 13.58
CA ARG A 211 -14.09 23.94 12.68
C ARG A 211 -15.53 24.02 13.17
N ALA A 212 -15.97 23.03 13.96
CA ALA A 212 -17.32 22.96 14.51
C ALA A 212 -17.48 23.67 15.88
N ALA A 213 -16.41 24.23 16.44
CA ALA A 213 -16.38 24.94 17.73
C ALA A 213 -16.07 26.42 17.50
#